data_AF-A4RXA0-F1
#
_entry.id   AF-A4RXA0-F1
#
_cell.length_a   1.000
_cell.length_b   1.000
_cell.length_c   1.000
_cell.angle_alpha   90.00
_cell.angle_beta   90.00
_cell.angle_gamma   90.00
#
_symmetry.space_group_name_H-M   'P 1'
#
loop_
_entity.id
_entity.type
_entity.pdbx_description
1 polymer ?
#
loop_
_entity_poly.entity_id
_entity_poly.type
_entity_poly.pdbx_seq_one_letter_code
_entity_poly.pdbx_strand_id
1 'polypeptide(L)'
;MRTRFSAYAKGKGLYVVKTTHPDNPLLMEGAKTKTGKVVSTLARDVEATCKKVRFYDLDIVRDVKGKGKGDAREHLVGFRYKCRVVGQQGFNELPEEKHAELSTFRTTRDDDGNEVWKFVDGIQGST
;
A
#
# COMPACT_ATOMS: atom_id res chain seq x y z
N MET A 1 8.80 -2.33 1.06
CA MET A 1 7.51 -3.04 1.28
C MET A 1 7.29 -3.52 2.72
N ARG A 2 8.19 -4.34 3.33
CA ARG A 2 8.00 -4.94 4.67
C ARG A 2 7.60 -3.94 5.78
N THR A 3 8.19 -2.74 5.77
CA THR A 3 7.87 -1.67 6.74
C THR A 3 6.43 -1.14 6.58
N ARG A 4 5.94 -0.97 5.34
CA ARG A 4 4.55 -0.57 5.06
C ARG A 4 3.57 -1.64 5.53
N PHE A 5 3.84 -2.92 5.26
CA PHE A 5 3.03 -4.03 5.75
C PHE A 5 2.93 -4.03 7.29
N SER A 6 4.07 -3.89 7.96
CA SER A 6 4.10 -3.79 9.43
C SER A 6 3.37 -2.56 9.95
N ALA A 7 3.39 -1.44 9.21
CA ALA A 7 2.65 -0.24 9.58
C ALA A 7 1.14 -0.47 9.51
N TYR A 8 0.62 -1.15 8.47
CA TYR A 8 -0.78 -1.56 8.44
C TYR A 8 -1.14 -2.46 9.63
N ALA A 9 -0.35 -3.51 9.88
CA ALA A 9 -0.61 -4.44 10.97
C ALA A 9 -0.60 -3.78 12.36
N LYS A 10 0.23 -2.75 12.56
CA LYS A 10 0.36 -2.00 13.82
C LYS A 10 -0.52 -0.75 13.91
N GLY A 11 -1.41 -0.53 12.95
CA GLY A 11 -2.28 0.65 12.91
C GLY A 11 -1.56 1.98 12.70
N LYS A 12 -0.32 1.96 12.18
CA LYS A 12 0.49 3.16 11.89
C LYS A 12 0.17 3.75 10.51
N GLY A 13 -1.12 4.04 10.26
CA GLY A 13 -1.61 4.48 8.96
C GLY A 13 -0.91 5.73 8.40
N LEU A 14 -0.53 6.69 9.26
CA LEU A 14 0.22 7.87 8.85
C LEU A 14 1.55 7.53 8.16
N TYR A 15 2.24 6.48 8.60
CA TYR A 15 3.49 6.04 7.97
C TYR A 15 3.24 5.55 6.54
N VAL A 16 2.13 4.84 6.31
CA VAL A 16 1.74 4.38 4.97
C VAL A 16 1.48 5.58 4.07
N VAL A 17 0.72 6.59 4.52
CA VAL A 17 0.46 7.79 3.73
C VAL A 17 1.76 8.54 3.42
N LYS A 18 2.62 8.77 4.42
CA LYS A 18 3.91 9.46 4.24
C LYS A 18 4.87 8.74 3.31
N THR A 19 4.76 7.42 3.18
CA THR A 19 5.60 6.61 2.29
C THR A 19 4.94 6.29 0.96
N THR A 20 3.82 6.93 0.63
CA THR A 20 3.21 6.92 -0.70
C THR A 20 3.79 8.05 -1.54
N HIS A 21 4.02 7.78 -2.82
CA HIS A 21 4.60 8.71 -3.79
C HIS A 21 3.56 9.78 -4.20
N PRO A 22 3.96 11.04 -4.44
CA PRO A 22 3.06 12.09 -4.92
C PRO A 22 2.23 11.70 -6.15
N ASP A 23 2.84 11.06 -7.15
CA ASP A 23 2.16 10.53 -8.35
C ASP A 23 1.16 9.39 -8.10
N ASN A 24 0.99 8.90 -6.86
CA ASN A 24 0.02 7.83 -6.61
C ASN A 24 -1.41 8.37 -6.84
N PRO A 25 -2.23 7.72 -7.71
CA PRO A 25 -3.56 8.23 -8.04
C PRO A 25 -4.49 8.37 -6.83
N LEU A 26 -4.42 7.45 -5.85
CA LEU A 26 -5.24 7.53 -4.63
C LEU A 26 -4.83 8.69 -3.73
N LEU A 27 -3.56 9.11 -3.79
CA LEU A 27 -3.09 10.29 -3.07
C LEU A 27 -3.51 11.58 -3.78
N MET A 28 -3.42 11.64 -5.11
CA MET A 28 -3.77 12.82 -5.91
C MET A 28 -5.28 13.06 -5.98
N GLU A 29 -6.05 11.99 -6.19
CA GLU A 29 -7.45 12.09 -6.62
C GLU A 29 -8.44 11.50 -5.61
N GLY A 30 -7.95 10.72 -4.64
CA GLY A 30 -8.79 9.92 -3.75
C GLY A 30 -9.47 8.74 -4.46
N ALA A 31 -10.29 7.98 -3.71
CA ALA A 31 -11.12 6.95 -4.33
C ALA A 31 -12.37 7.60 -4.94
N LYS A 32 -12.74 7.18 -6.16
CA LYS A 32 -13.87 7.74 -6.91
C LYS A 32 -14.91 6.67 -7.24
N THR A 33 -16.18 7.07 -7.31
CA THR A 33 -17.24 6.23 -7.91
C THR A 33 -17.04 6.10 -9.42
N LYS A 34 -17.82 5.20 -10.05
CA LYS A 34 -17.91 5.10 -11.53
C LYS A 34 -18.33 6.41 -12.21
N THR A 35 -18.95 7.34 -11.48
CA THR A 35 -19.37 8.67 -11.96
C THR A 35 -18.32 9.75 -11.70
N GLY A 36 -17.12 9.39 -11.21
CA GLY A 36 -16.02 10.32 -10.93
C GLY A 36 -16.13 11.10 -9.61
N LYS A 37 -17.18 10.86 -8.82
CA LYS A 37 -17.35 11.52 -7.51
C LYS A 37 -16.35 10.95 -6.51
N VAL A 38 -15.55 11.80 -5.87
CA VAL A 38 -14.65 11.41 -4.79
C VAL A 38 -15.46 10.95 -3.57
N VAL A 39 -15.15 9.76 -3.06
CA VAL A 39 -15.84 9.15 -1.92
C VAL A 39 -14.95 9.03 -0.68
N SER A 40 -13.63 8.99 -0.85
CA SER A 40 -12.68 8.93 0.26
C SER A 40 -11.29 9.40 -0.18
N THR A 41 -10.43 9.61 0.81
CA THR A 41 -9.02 9.97 0.62
C THR A 41 -8.15 8.79 1.03
N LEU A 42 -6.93 8.70 0.50
CA LEU A 42 -5.96 7.66 0.90
C LEU A 42 -5.79 7.58 2.42
N ALA A 43 -5.72 8.72 3.11
CA ALA A 43 -5.57 8.75 4.56
C ALA A 43 -6.76 8.09 5.28
N ARG A 44 -7.99 8.36 4.85
CA ARG A 44 -9.20 7.74 5.40
C ARG A 44 -9.27 6.25 5.11
N ASP A 45 -8.93 5.85 3.88
CA ASP A 45 -8.95 4.45 3.47
C ASP A 45 -7.92 3.64 4.27
N VAL A 46 -6.69 4.14 4.37
CA VAL A 46 -5.64 3.51 5.17
C VAL A 46 -6.03 3.42 6.64
N GLU A 47 -6.64 4.45 7.21
CA GLU A 47 -7.13 4.42 8.59
C GLU A 47 -8.21 3.35 8.78
N ALA A 48 -9.18 3.28 7.86
CA ALA A 48 -10.23 2.27 7.89
C ALA A 48 -9.66 0.86 7.76
N THR A 49 -8.70 0.64 6.86
CA THR A 49 -7.99 -0.63 6.69
C THR A 49 -7.25 -1.01 7.97
N CYS A 50 -6.51 -0.10 8.59
CA CYS A 50 -5.81 -0.36 9.86
C CYS A 50 -6.75 -0.78 11.01
N LYS A 51 -7.98 -0.24 11.02
CA LYS A 51 -8.99 -0.58 12.04
C LYS A 51 -9.68 -1.92 11.77
N LYS A 52 -9.98 -2.20 10.49
CA LYS A 52 -10.87 -3.31 10.09
C LYS A 52 -10.16 -4.52 9.52
N VAL A 53 -8.86 -4.44 9.22
CA VAL A 53 -8.13 -5.54 8.59
C VAL A 53 -6.95 -5.95 9.47
N ARG A 54 -6.82 -7.25 9.69
CA ARG A 54 -5.64 -7.85 10.32
C ARG A 54 -4.79 -8.53 9.26
N PHE A 55 -3.51 -8.22 9.24
CA PHE A 55 -2.54 -8.67 8.24
C PHE A 55 -1.56 -9.68 8.85
N TYR A 56 -1.27 -10.75 8.11
CA TYR A 56 -0.44 -11.87 8.54
C TYR A 56 0.45 -12.38 7.38
N ASP A 57 1.48 -13.14 7.73
CA ASP A 57 2.31 -13.95 6.81
C ASP A 57 2.70 -13.25 5.51
N LEU A 58 3.44 -12.14 5.62
CA LEU A 58 4.04 -11.49 4.45
C LEU A 58 5.21 -12.31 3.92
N ASP A 59 5.12 -12.72 2.66
CA ASP A 59 6.19 -13.36 1.91
C ASP A 59 6.58 -12.51 0.69
N ILE A 60 7.88 -12.26 0.50
CA ILE A 60 8.38 -11.52 -0.67
C ILE A 60 8.80 -12.57 -1.71
N VAL A 61 8.08 -12.63 -2.82
CA VAL A 61 8.27 -13.65 -3.85
C VAL A 61 8.99 -13.13 -5.08
N ARG A 62 9.07 -11.81 -5.25
CA ARG A 62 9.77 -11.16 -6.37
C ARG A 62 10.37 -9.82 -5.92
N ASP A 63 11.61 -9.59 -6.34
CA ASP A 63 12.37 -8.38 -6.06
C ASP A 63 13.14 -8.03 -7.32
N VAL A 64 12.70 -6.98 -8.03
CA VAL A 64 13.20 -6.65 -9.37
C VAL A 64 13.47 -5.16 -9.46
N LYS A 65 14.68 -4.81 -9.88
CA LYS A 65 15.01 -3.43 -10.26
C LYS A 65 14.18 -3.03 -11.47
N GLY A 66 13.42 -1.94 -11.33
CA GLY A 66 12.66 -1.34 -12.42
C GLY A 66 13.55 -0.55 -13.37
N LYS A 67 12.97 -0.04 -14.46
CA LYS A 67 13.65 0.90 -15.35
C LYS A 67 13.65 2.27 -14.66
N GLY A 68 14.80 2.93 -14.57
CA GLY A 68 14.85 4.29 -14.03
C GLY A 68 13.94 5.24 -14.81
N LYS A 69 13.39 6.24 -14.14
CA LYS A 69 12.57 7.31 -14.74
C LYS A 69 13.23 8.66 -14.45
N GLY A 70 14.00 9.17 -15.41
CA GLY A 70 14.91 10.29 -15.16
C GLY A 70 15.97 9.90 -14.13
N ASP A 71 16.20 10.75 -13.14
CA ASP A 71 17.12 10.50 -12.03
C ASP A 71 16.54 9.55 -10.95
N ALA A 72 15.25 9.23 -11.03
CA ALA A 72 14.59 8.37 -10.06
C ALA A 72 14.76 6.89 -10.41
N ARG A 73 15.00 6.07 -9.38
CA ARG A 73 15.09 4.62 -9.52
C ARG A 73 13.73 3.99 -9.26
N GLU A 74 13.37 3.01 -10.07
CA GLU A 74 12.18 2.20 -9.85
C GLU A 74 12.55 0.81 -9.33
N HIS A 75 11.65 0.22 -8.55
CA HIS A 75 11.83 -1.11 -8.00
C HIS A 75 10.46 -1.77 -7.83
N LEU A 76 10.31 -2.99 -8.35
CA LEU A 76 9.10 -3.77 -8.29
C LEU A 76 9.26 -4.88 -7.26
N VAL A 77 8.32 -4.94 -6.32
CA VAL A 77 8.28 -5.96 -5.27
C VAL A 77 7.00 -6.76 -5.40
N GLY A 78 7.12 -8.04 -5.76
CA GLY A 78 6.02 -9.00 -5.72
C GLY A 78 5.99 -9.70 -4.38
N PHE A 79 4.81 -9.76 -3.76
CA PHE A 79 4.64 -10.36 -2.44
C PHE A 79 3.28 -11.02 -2.29
N ARG A 80 3.21 -11.94 -1.35
CA ARG A 80 1.99 -12.60 -0.91
C ARG A 80 1.76 -12.28 0.55
N TYR A 81 0.50 -12.19 0.94
CA TYR A 81 0.14 -12.00 2.33
C TYR A 81 -1.22 -12.61 2.62
N LYS A 82 -1.52 -12.76 3.91
CA LYS A 82 -2.84 -13.14 4.38
C LYS A 82 -3.48 -11.97 5.11
N CYS A 83 -4.79 -11.87 5.06
CA CYS A 83 -5.52 -10.96 5.93
C CYS A 83 -6.91 -11.49 6.27
N ARG A 84 -7.55 -10.87 7.26
CA ARG A 84 -8.98 -11.06 7.53
C ARG A 84 -9.60 -9.75 7.95
N VAL A 85 -10.90 -9.60 7.67
CA VAL A 85 -11.70 -8.47 8.17
C VAL A 85 -12.14 -8.76 9.61
N VAL A 86 -12.07 -7.75 10.47
CA VAL A 86 -12.46 -7.82 11.89
C VAL A 86 -13.45 -6.72 12.25
N GLY A 87 -14.26 -6.97 13.28
CA GLY A 87 -15.20 -5.99 13.83
C GLY A 87 -16.36 -5.66 12.88
N GLN A 88 -16.84 -6.66 12.13
CA GLN A 88 -18.01 -6.52 11.27
C GLN A 88 -19.29 -6.73 12.09
N GLN A 89 -20.35 -6.00 11.76
CA GLN A 89 -21.63 -6.17 12.46
C GLN A 89 -22.16 -7.59 12.24
N GLY A 90 -22.37 -8.33 13.33
CA GLY A 90 -22.82 -9.73 13.30
C GLY A 90 -21.69 -10.77 13.24
N PHE A 91 -20.43 -10.37 13.01
CA PHE A 91 -19.28 -11.28 12.96
C PHE A 91 -18.03 -10.65 13.58
N ASN A 92 -17.42 -11.33 14.56
CA ASN A 92 -16.19 -10.85 15.17
C ASN A 92 -15.03 -10.81 14.15
N GLU A 93 -14.91 -11.87 13.33
CA GLU A 93 -13.91 -11.99 12.27
C GLU A 93 -14.47 -12.72 11.06
N LEU A 94 -14.06 -12.32 9.85
CA LEU A 94 -14.27 -13.05 8.62
C LEU A 94 -13.19 -14.11 8.37
N PRO A 95 -13.40 -15.06 7.44
CA PRO A 95 -12.37 -16.01 7.03
C PRO A 95 -11.07 -15.33 6.58
N GLU A 96 -9.98 -16.08 6.70
CA GLU A 96 -8.68 -15.65 6.19
C GLU A 96 -8.65 -15.69 4.66
N GLU A 97 -8.20 -14.59 4.07
CA GLU A 97 -8.02 -14.41 2.63
C GLU A 97 -6.53 -14.36 2.30
N LYS A 98 -6.18 -14.90 1.12
CA LYS A 98 -4.82 -14.87 0.58
C LYS A 98 -4.76 -13.87 -0.57
N HIS A 99 -3.79 -12.97 -0.50
CA HIS A 99 -3.58 -11.97 -1.52
C HIS A 99 -2.16 -12.06 -2.09
N ALA A 100 -2.05 -11.61 -3.33
CA ALA A 100 -0.84 -11.54 -4.11
C ALA A 100 -0.82 -10.14 -4.76
N GLU A 101 0.30 -9.44 -4.70
CA GLU A 101 0.44 -8.10 -5.24
C GLU A 101 1.86 -7.86 -5.77
N LEU A 102 1.94 -7.12 -6.88
CA LEU A 102 3.17 -6.56 -7.43
C LEU A 102 3.12 -5.04 -7.26
N SER A 103 3.88 -4.52 -6.30
CA SER A 103 3.97 -3.08 -6.05
C SER A 103 5.18 -2.46 -6.75
N THR A 104 4.99 -1.25 -7.28
CA THR A 104 6.07 -0.38 -7.78
C THR A 104 6.46 0.65 -6.73
N PHE A 105 7.76 0.78 -6.49
CA PHE A 105 8.38 1.80 -5.65
C PHE A 105 9.29 2.68 -6.49
N ARG A 106 9.35 3.97 -6.15
CA ARG A 106 10.24 4.94 -6.80
C ARG A 106 10.98 5.78 -5.77
N THR A 107 12.23 6.13 -6.03
CA THR A 107 12.97 7.05 -5.17
C THR A 107 12.49 8.49 -5.33
N THR A 108 12.44 9.21 -4.22
CA THR A 108 12.32 10.67 -4.14
C THR A 108 13.44 11.21 -3.25
N ARG A 109 13.64 12.52 -3.17
CA ARG A 109 14.47 13.13 -2.14
C ARG A 109 13.62 13.61 -0.98
N ASP A 110 14.10 13.44 0.25
CA ASP A 110 13.53 14.11 1.42
C ASP A 110 14.13 15.51 1.61
N ASP A 111 13.70 16.21 2.66
CA ASP A 111 14.10 17.60 2.95
C ASP A 111 15.61 17.72 3.26
N ASP A 112 16.23 16.63 3.71
CA ASP A 112 17.68 16.51 3.96
C ASP A 112 18.47 16.10 2.70
N GLY A 113 17.79 15.93 1.57
CA GLY A 113 18.37 15.55 0.28
C GLY A 113 18.66 14.06 0.13
N ASN A 114 18.25 13.22 1.07
CA ASN A 114 18.47 11.77 1.02
C ASN A 114 17.47 11.10 0.09
N GLU A 115 17.93 10.09 -0.66
CA GLU A 115 17.04 9.25 -1.45
C GLU A 115 16.18 8.35 -0.54
N VAL A 116 14.87 8.43 -0.71
CA VAL A 116 13.88 7.62 0.02
C VAL A 116 12.93 6.93 -0.94
N TRP A 117 12.58 5.68 -0.64
CA TRP A 117 11.64 4.91 -1.46
C TRP A 117 10.19 5.23 -1.10
N LYS A 118 9.38 5.52 -2.10
CA LYS A 118 7.95 5.78 -1.98
C LYS A 118 7.13 4.82 -2.85
N PHE A 119 5.97 4.41 -2.36
CA PHE A 119 5.04 3.52 -3.06
C PHE A 119 4.29 4.28 -4.17
N VAL A 120 4.39 3.82 -5.41
CA VAL A 120 3.74 4.45 -6.57
C VAL A 120 2.39 3.83 -6.84
N ASP A 121 2.33 2.51 -7.01
CA ASP A 121 1.10 1.78 -7.33
C ASP A 121 1.29 0.27 -7.08
N GLY A 122 0.19 -0.49 -7.06
CA GLY A 122 0.19 -1.94 -6.87
C GLY A 122 -0.86 -2.65 -7.72
N ILE A 123 -0.46 -3.76 -8.35
CA ILE A 123 -1.35 -4.60 -9.15
C ILE A 123 -1.70 -5.85 -8.35
N GLN A 124 -2.98 -5.99 -7.99
CA GLN A 124 -3.49 -7.17 -7.30
C GLN A 124 -3.53 -8.41 -8.21
N GLY A 125 -3.36 -9.59 -7.62
CA GLY A 125 -3.37 -10.88 -8.32
C GLY A 125 -2.11 -11.16 -9.14
N SER A 126 -1.10 -10.29 -9.07
CA SER A 126 0.16 -10.41 -9.81
C SER A 126 1.32 -10.57 -8.82
N THR A 127 2.24 -11.51 -9.07
CA THR A 127 3.50 -11.67 -8.30
C THR A 127 4.65 -12.00 -9.22
#